data_AF-A0A2G8Y035-F1
#
_entry.id   AF-A0A2G8Y035-F1
#
_cell.length_a   1.000
_cell.length_b   1.000
_cell.length_c   1.000
_cell.angle_alpha   90.00
_cell.angle_beta   90.00
_cell.angle_gamma   90.00
#
_symmetry.space_group_name_H-M   'P 1'
#
loop_
_entity.id
_entity.type
_entity.pdbx_description
1 polymer ?
#
loop_
_entity_poly.entity_id
_entity_poly.type
_entity_poly.pdbx_seq_one_letter_code
_entity_poly.pdbx_strand_id
1 'polypeptide(L)'
;VRYLKYTPEHLHCLSYFWAPGLPPATPILAIRDTRATANFRISATGLVLQTSPSVELSKKLKLLGEPKKIFKNTAFIKNMFNSDLEVNMCMGAKIQTVSGIRGQVKKALGTDGTFRATFEDKILMSDLVVCKTWIKMQPRQFCNPVLDVEGWQRLRTQAEIRQALQLPTPTKPGSHPDGGLAALQAARRSKEFNPIRVPKQLMLKLPFHARTKLQHSTSKLRKLKGKALEEELDLRKPLVSAYDRRVAALLQRLQTIKNARVERRKEQQKEKRLKVAKAAAKKEEERARKQTEMRKRRYVKQGKIELGMRKKMRLGSSGKGDRNEDD
;
A
#
# COMPACT_ATOMS: atom_id res chain seq x y z
N VAL A 1 21.11 5.01 -7.59
CA VAL A 1 20.90 4.03 -6.49
C VAL A 1 20.17 4.67 -5.30
N ARG A 2 19.24 3.98 -4.63
CA ARG A 2 18.51 4.55 -3.49
C ARG A 2 19.36 4.55 -2.22
N TYR A 3 19.49 5.72 -1.60
CA TYR A 3 20.16 5.88 -0.30
C TYR A 3 19.37 5.21 0.84
N LEU A 4 20.07 4.41 1.65
CA LEU A 4 19.57 3.82 2.90
C LEU A 4 20.20 4.54 4.10
N LYS A 5 19.45 4.68 5.19
CA LYS A 5 19.94 5.30 6.43
C LYS A 5 20.79 4.33 7.26
N TYR A 6 20.43 3.05 7.24
CA TYR A 6 21.10 1.97 7.96
C TYR A 6 21.28 0.78 7.02
N THR A 7 22.29 -0.03 7.30
CA THR A 7 22.47 -1.33 6.66
C THR A 7 21.34 -2.26 7.11
N PRO A 8 20.66 -2.97 6.20
CA PRO A 8 19.64 -3.95 6.59
C PRO A 8 20.27 -5.11 7.38
N GLU A 9 19.50 -5.67 8.31
CA GLU A 9 19.91 -6.87 9.05
C GLU A 9 19.91 -8.09 8.12
N HIS A 10 20.97 -8.91 8.20
CA HIS A 10 21.12 -10.16 7.46
C HIS A 10 20.99 -10.06 5.93
N LEU A 11 21.24 -8.88 5.35
CA LEU A 11 21.19 -8.66 3.91
C LEU A 11 22.42 -7.89 3.43
N HIS A 12 22.89 -8.23 2.24
CA HIS A 12 23.93 -7.46 1.57
C HIS A 12 23.35 -6.14 1.03
N CYS A 13 24.08 -5.05 1.19
CA CYS A 13 23.73 -3.75 0.64
C CYS A 13 24.93 -3.11 -0.05
N LEU A 14 24.65 -2.23 -1.02
CA LEU A 14 25.67 -1.42 -1.67
C LEU A 14 26.12 -0.31 -0.72
N SER A 15 27.43 -0.24 -0.51
CA SER A 15 28.07 0.85 0.23
C SER A 15 28.96 1.65 -0.70
N TYR A 16 28.94 2.97 -0.54
CA TYR A 16 29.77 3.89 -1.31
C TYR A 16 30.50 4.80 -0.33
N PHE A 17 31.82 4.79 -0.40
CA PHE A 17 32.69 5.61 0.41
C PHE A 17 33.87 6.06 -0.44
N TRP A 18 34.49 7.17 -0.05
CA TRP A 18 35.65 7.71 -0.75
C TRP A 18 36.92 7.09 -0.17
N ALA A 19 37.67 6.38 -1.01
CA ALA A 19 38.88 5.63 -0.62
C ALA A 19 39.79 5.44 -1.85
N PRO A 20 41.05 5.00 -1.65
CA PRO A 20 41.92 4.61 -2.74
C PRO A 20 41.29 3.54 -3.63
N GLY A 21 41.57 3.60 -4.93
CA GLY A 21 41.04 2.65 -5.89
C GLY A 21 41.56 1.24 -5.63
N LEU A 22 40.65 0.26 -5.60
CA LEU A 22 40.97 -1.15 -5.42
C LEU A 22 40.39 -1.94 -6.61
N PRO A 23 41.04 -3.04 -7.04
CA PRO A 23 40.48 -3.91 -8.06
C PRO A 23 39.10 -4.45 -7.66
N PRO A 24 38.20 -4.67 -8.63
CA PRO A 24 36.93 -5.33 -8.36
C PRO A 24 37.16 -6.76 -7.82
N ALA A 25 36.20 -7.28 -7.08
CA ALA A 25 36.23 -8.56 -6.37
C ALA A 25 37.25 -8.68 -5.22
N THR A 26 37.88 -7.58 -4.79
CA THR A 26 38.74 -7.57 -3.59
C THR A 26 37.88 -7.69 -2.31
N PRO A 27 38.15 -8.64 -1.40
CA PRO A 27 37.42 -8.74 -0.13
C PRO A 27 37.82 -7.61 0.84
N ILE A 28 36.83 -7.07 1.55
CA ILE A 28 37.00 -5.99 2.54
C ILE A 28 36.38 -6.42 3.86
N LEU A 29 37.03 -6.02 4.95
CA LEU A 29 36.53 -6.14 6.31
C LEU A 29 36.51 -4.77 6.97
N ALA A 30 35.46 -4.47 7.74
CA ALA A 30 35.28 -3.21 8.45
C ALA A 30 35.23 -3.42 9.96
N ILE A 31 36.04 -2.65 10.68
CA ILE A 31 36.16 -2.66 12.13
C ILE A 31 35.68 -1.32 12.67
N ARG A 32 34.87 -1.33 13.72
CA ARG A 32 34.38 -0.10 14.36
C ARG A 32 35.40 0.50 15.35
N ASP A 33 36.00 -0.33 16.18
CA ASP A 33 36.93 0.07 17.24
C ASP A 33 38.22 -0.77 17.16
N THR A 34 39.36 -0.09 17.15
CA THR A 34 40.70 -0.72 17.17
C THR A 34 41.10 -1.22 18.56
N ARG A 35 40.47 -0.72 19.63
CA ARG A 35 40.75 -1.12 21.01
C ARG A 35 40.39 -2.58 21.25
N ALA A 36 41.16 -3.25 22.10
CA ALA A 36 40.83 -4.57 22.60
C ALA A 36 39.57 -4.47 23.48
N THR A 37 38.48 -5.09 23.03
CA THR A 37 37.21 -5.17 23.77
C THR A 37 36.75 -6.63 23.78
N ALA A 38 35.97 -7.02 24.80
CA ALA A 38 35.47 -8.39 24.94
C ALA A 38 34.43 -8.79 23.87
N ASN A 39 33.86 -7.81 23.16
CA ASN A 39 32.82 -8.01 22.16
C ASN A 39 33.40 -8.30 20.76
N PHE A 40 32.60 -8.90 19.88
CA PHE A 40 32.98 -9.11 18.48
C PHE A 40 33.24 -7.77 17.77
N ARG A 41 34.47 -7.59 17.25
CA ARG A 41 34.98 -6.30 16.75
C ARG A 41 34.66 -6.06 15.26
N ILE A 42 34.55 -7.13 14.48
CA ILE A 42 34.30 -7.06 13.04
C ILE A 42 32.84 -6.64 12.86
N SER A 43 32.61 -5.49 12.23
CA SER A 43 31.27 -4.90 12.09
C SER A 43 30.63 -5.17 10.73
N ALA A 44 31.44 -5.27 9.67
CA ALA A 44 30.95 -5.64 8.35
C ALA A 44 32.02 -6.37 7.53
N THR A 45 31.56 -7.18 6.60
CA THR A 45 32.36 -7.89 5.60
C THR A 45 31.75 -7.66 4.23
N GLY A 46 32.56 -7.55 3.19
CA GLY A 46 32.06 -7.31 1.84
C GLY A 46 33.11 -7.52 0.76
N LEU A 47 32.72 -7.20 -0.47
CA LEU A 47 33.57 -7.27 -1.66
C LEU A 47 33.50 -5.94 -2.39
N VAL A 48 34.62 -5.49 -2.96
CA VAL A 48 34.66 -4.37 -3.89
C VAL A 48 33.94 -4.78 -5.17
N LEU A 49 32.93 -4.01 -5.58
CA LEU A 49 32.24 -4.27 -6.85
C LEU A 49 32.87 -3.48 -7.99
N GLN A 50 33.01 -2.17 -7.82
CA GLN A 50 33.54 -1.26 -8.83
C GLN A 50 34.06 0.01 -8.16
N THR A 51 35.12 0.59 -8.70
CA THR A 51 35.61 1.93 -8.36
C THR A 51 35.13 2.91 -9.44
N SER A 52 34.40 3.96 -9.04
CA SER A 52 33.99 5.04 -9.94
C SER A 52 34.25 6.40 -9.30
N PRO A 53 34.65 7.42 -10.07
CA PRO A 53 34.95 8.76 -9.54
C PRO A 53 33.68 9.52 -9.11
N SER A 54 32.55 9.24 -9.75
CA SER A 54 31.25 9.80 -9.39
C SER A 54 30.21 8.70 -9.23
N VAL A 55 29.27 8.91 -8.32
CA VAL A 55 28.19 7.97 -8.03
C VAL A 55 26.89 8.75 -7.93
N GLU A 56 25.87 8.32 -8.68
CA GLU A 56 24.53 8.86 -8.59
C GLU A 56 23.72 8.18 -7.47
N LEU A 57 23.86 8.69 -6.25
CA LEU A 57 23.00 8.30 -5.12
C LEU A 57 21.80 9.22 -5.08
N SER A 58 20.61 8.65 -4.88
CA SER A 58 19.38 9.40 -4.74
C SER A 58 18.70 9.08 -3.41
N LYS A 59 18.39 10.12 -2.65
CA LYS A 59 17.62 10.04 -1.41
C LYS A 59 16.20 10.49 -1.69
N LYS A 60 15.24 9.67 -1.28
CA LYS A 60 13.82 10.01 -1.43
C LYS A 60 13.47 11.17 -0.52
N LEU A 61 12.92 12.23 -1.09
CA LEU A 61 12.30 13.34 -0.38
C LEU A 61 10.78 13.27 -0.60
N LYS A 62 10.01 13.62 0.42
CA LYS A 62 8.56 13.75 0.33
C LYS A 62 8.20 15.18 0.66
N LEU A 63 7.66 15.91 -0.31
CA LEU A 63 7.01 17.19 -0.04
C LEU A 63 5.58 16.89 0.40
N LEU A 64 5.17 17.46 1.53
CA LEU A 64 3.85 17.26 2.12
C LEU A 64 3.02 18.51 1.89
N GLY A 65 1.76 18.36 1.53
CA GLY A 65 0.81 19.45 1.42
C GLY A 65 -0.54 19.06 1.98
N GLU A 66 -1.34 20.07 2.26
CA GLU A 66 -2.66 19.93 2.87
C GLU A 66 -3.74 20.51 1.95
N PRO A 67 -4.92 19.87 1.85
CA PRO A 67 -6.03 20.44 1.11
C PRO A 67 -6.55 21.71 1.80
N LYS A 68 -6.66 22.80 1.03
CA LYS A 68 -7.28 24.07 1.44
C LYS A 68 -8.78 24.09 1.10
N LYS A 69 -9.14 23.63 -0.09
CA LYS A 69 -10.53 23.57 -0.57
C LYS A 69 -10.69 22.44 -1.58
N ILE A 70 -11.75 21.66 -1.45
CA ILE A 70 -11.96 20.42 -2.20
C ILE A 70 -13.24 20.55 -3.02
N PHE A 71 -13.15 20.19 -4.31
CA PHE A 71 -14.28 20.04 -5.21
C PHE A 71 -14.54 18.55 -5.48
N LYS A 72 -15.01 18.17 -6.67
CA LYS A 72 -15.21 16.76 -7.02
C LYS A 72 -13.86 16.07 -7.26
N ASN A 73 -13.20 16.42 -8.37
CA ASN A 73 -11.90 15.83 -8.75
C ASN A 73 -10.76 16.86 -8.70
N THR A 74 -11.04 18.08 -8.23
CA THR A 74 -10.04 19.14 -8.11
C THR A 74 -9.94 19.58 -6.66
N ALA A 75 -8.74 19.98 -6.25
CA ALA A 75 -8.53 20.57 -4.95
C ALA A 75 -7.45 21.65 -5.02
N PHE A 76 -7.56 22.64 -4.13
CA PHE A 76 -6.50 23.59 -3.87
C PHE A 76 -5.67 23.06 -2.69
N ILE A 77 -4.35 23.06 -2.84
CA ILE A 77 -3.40 22.53 -1.85
C ILE A 77 -2.55 23.70 -1.33
N LYS A 78 -2.26 23.68 -0.03
CA LYS A 78 -1.40 24.62 0.68
C LYS A 78 -0.24 23.90 1.38
N ASN A 79 0.75 24.66 1.83
CA ASN A 79 1.86 24.20 2.68
C ASN A 79 2.77 23.13 2.04
N MET A 80 2.75 22.97 0.71
CA MET A 80 3.68 22.08 -0.01
C MET A 80 4.88 22.83 -0.60
N PHE A 81 4.63 24.05 -1.07
CA PHE A 81 5.58 24.97 -1.66
C PHE A 81 5.42 26.32 -0.97
N ASN A 82 6.47 27.13 -0.97
CA ASN A 82 6.47 28.46 -0.37
C ASN A 82 6.14 29.55 -1.39
N SER A 83 6.53 29.35 -2.66
CA SER A 83 6.38 30.34 -3.72
C SER A 83 5.70 29.78 -4.97
N ASP A 84 5.10 30.63 -5.78
CA ASP A 84 4.50 30.21 -7.06
C ASP A 84 5.56 29.79 -8.10
N LEU A 85 6.79 30.27 -7.96
CA LEU A 85 7.92 29.84 -8.79
C LEU A 85 8.22 28.35 -8.58
N GLU A 86 8.22 27.88 -7.33
CA GLU A 86 8.38 26.46 -7.00
C GLU A 86 7.23 25.61 -7.56
N VAL A 87 5.99 26.12 -7.48
CA VAL A 87 4.82 25.44 -8.07
C VAL A 87 4.96 25.32 -9.58
N ASN A 88 5.39 26.39 -10.26
CA ASN A 88 5.56 26.40 -11.70
C ASN A 88 6.70 25.47 -12.13
N MET A 89 7.79 25.38 -11.36
CA MET A 89 8.85 24.40 -11.58
C MET A 89 8.34 22.96 -11.43
N CYS A 90 7.38 22.73 -10.52
CA CYS A 90 6.75 21.43 -10.28
C CYS A 90 5.42 21.25 -11.03
N MET A 91 5.15 22.05 -12.07
CA MET A 91 3.92 21.93 -12.84
C MET A 91 3.85 20.58 -13.53
N GLY A 92 2.70 19.93 -13.50
CA GLY A 92 2.53 18.59 -14.06
C GLY A 92 3.12 17.46 -13.20
N ALA A 93 3.71 17.76 -12.04
CA ALA A 93 4.24 16.74 -11.14
C ALA A 93 3.15 15.77 -10.64
N LYS A 94 3.51 14.50 -10.51
CA LYS A 94 2.64 13.44 -10.00
C LYS A 94 2.60 13.50 -8.47
N ILE A 95 1.41 13.69 -7.92
CA ILE A 95 1.16 13.73 -6.49
C ILE A 95 0.26 12.55 -6.09
N GLN A 96 0.32 12.15 -4.82
CA GLN A 96 -0.49 11.08 -4.28
C GLN A 96 -0.89 11.38 -2.84
N THR A 97 -2.15 11.14 -2.48
CA THR A 97 -2.57 11.26 -1.07
C THR A 97 -2.13 10.03 -0.25
N VAL A 98 -2.12 10.14 1.08
CA VAL A 98 -1.89 8.99 1.97
C VAL A 98 -2.95 7.89 1.76
N SER A 99 -4.18 8.28 1.41
CA SER A 99 -5.26 7.37 1.02
C SER A 99 -5.06 6.67 -0.34
N GLY A 100 -3.99 7.00 -1.07
CA GLY A 100 -3.58 6.33 -2.31
C GLY A 100 -4.10 6.97 -3.59
N ILE A 101 -4.94 8.02 -3.52
CA ILE A 101 -5.53 8.70 -4.67
C ILE A 101 -4.42 9.45 -5.43
N ARG A 102 -4.30 9.19 -6.73
CA ARG A 102 -3.29 9.83 -7.58
C ARG A 102 -3.81 11.16 -8.10
N GLY A 103 -2.90 12.09 -8.36
CA GLY A 103 -3.22 13.39 -8.91
C GLY A 103 -2.04 14.07 -9.60
N GLN A 104 -2.29 15.27 -10.09
CA GLN A 104 -1.32 16.09 -10.80
C GLN A 104 -1.42 17.57 -10.38
N VAL A 105 -0.28 18.23 -10.22
CA VAL A 105 -0.18 19.69 -10.06
C VAL A 105 -0.56 20.36 -11.38
N LYS A 106 -1.52 21.29 -11.38
CA LYS A 106 -1.99 21.98 -12.59
C LYS A 106 -1.51 23.43 -12.70
N LYS A 107 -1.91 24.30 -11.77
CA LYS A 107 -1.62 25.75 -11.89
C LYS A 107 -1.44 26.37 -10.51
N ALA A 108 -0.47 27.27 -10.36
CA ALA A 108 -0.34 28.13 -9.19
C ALA A 108 -1.55 29.07 -9.04
N LEU A 109 -1.90 29.42 -7.80
CA LEU A 109 -3.01 30.31 -7.49
C LEU A 109 -2.58 31.76 -7.20
N GLY A 110 -1.29 32.06 -7.08
CA GLY A 110 -0.84 33.43 -6.78
C GLY A 110 -0.75 33.74 -5.29
N THR A 111 -0.88 32.74 -4.40
CA THR A 111 -0.98 32.96 -2.95
C THR A 111 -0.10 31.95 -2.23
N ASP A 112 1.05 32.40 -1.72
CA ASP A 112 1.98 31.65 -0.86
C ASP A 112 2.25 30.19 -1.31
N GLY A 113 2.49 29.98 -2.60
CA GLY A 113 2.77 28.65 -3.16
C GLY A 113 1.57 27.70 -3.16
N THR A 114 0.34 28.21 -3.00
CA THR A 114 -0.88 27.42 -3.17
C THR A 114 -1.16 27.13 -4.63
N PHE A 115 -1.70 25.95 -4.90
CA PHE A 115 -1.90 25.51 -6.28
C PHE A 115 -3.14 24.66 -6.44
N ARG A 116 -3.64 24.63 -7.67
CA ARG A 116 -4.71 23.74 -8.11
C ARG A 116 -4.11 22.40 -8.50
N ALA A 117 -4.68 21.33 -7.96
CA ALA A 117 -4.43 19.96 -8.36
C ALA A 117 -5.69 19.26 -8.84
N THR A 118 -5.50 18.30 -9.73
CA THR A 118 -6.54 17.35 -10.18
C THR A 118 -6.22 15.97 -9.62
N PHE A 119 -7.22 15.26 -9.12
CA PHE A 119 -7.14 13.93 -8.54
C PHE A 119 -8.10 12.98 -9.26
N GLU A 120 -7.83 11.67 -9.14
CA GLU A 120 -8.70 10.62 -9.70
C GLU A 120 -10.08 10.60 -9.05
N ASP A 121 -10.13 10.78 -7.73
CA ASP A 121 -11.35 10.82 -6.92
C ASP A 121 -11.29 11.96 -5.89
N LYS A 122 -12.42 12.20 -5.24
CA LYS A 122 -12.57 13.23 -4.22
C LYS A 122 -11.73 12.90 -2.98
N ILE A 123 -10.72 13.73 -2.73
CA ILE A 123 -9.90 13.66 -1.52
C ILE A 123 -10.69 14.16 -0.28
N LEU A 124 -10.22 13.82 0.92
CA LEU A 124 -10.78 14.31 2.18
C LEU A 124 -9.96 15.46 2.73
N MET A 125 -10.58 16.31 3.57
CA MET A 125 -9.88 17.43 4.22
C MET A 125 -8.81 16.96 5.22
N SER A 126 -8.94 15.74 5.73
CA SER A 126 -7.97 15.10 6.62
C SER A 126 -6.82 14.40 5.88
N ASP A 127 -6.85 14.35 4.54
CA ASP A 127 -5.79 13.71 3.78
C ASP A 127 -4.54 14.60 3.70
N LEU A 128 -3.37 13.97 3.75
CA LEU A 128 -2.11 14.61 3.39
C LEU A 128 -1.77 14.26 1.94
N VAL A 129 -1.42 15.27 1.16
CA VAL A 129 -0.96 15.14 -0.22
C VAL A 129 0.56 15.04 -0.23
N VAL A 130 1.10 14.08 -0.96
CA VAL A 130 2.55 13.81 -1.01
C VAL A 130 3.04 13.91 -2.44
N CYS A 131 4.04 14.77 -2.67
CA CYS A 131 4.87 14.72 -3.87
C CYS A 131 6.14 13.91 -3.56
N LYS A 132 6.37 12.83 -4.31
CA LYS A 132 7.53 11.95 -4.11
C LYS A 132 8.65 12.42 -5.04
N THR A 133 9.67 13.05 -4.48
CA THR A 133 10.83 13.55 -5.20
C THR A 133 12.10 12.81 -4.77
N TRP A 134 13.18 13.03 -5.52
CA TRP A 134 14.49 12.44 -5.25
C TRP A 134 15.53 13.54 -5.27
N ILE A 135 16.35 13.60 -4.22
CA ILE A 135 17.51 14.49 -4.14
C ILE A 135 18.76 13.68 -4.42
N LYS A 136 19.64 14.21 -5.27
CA LYS A 136 20.97 13.63 -5.50
C LYS A 136 21.84 13.86 -4.25
N MET A 137 22.45 12.79 -3.75
CA MET A 137 23.38 12.80 -2.63
C MET A 137 24.76 12.41 -3.12
N GLN A 138 25.79 13.06 -2.60
CA GLN A 138 27.18 12.66 -2.84
C GLN A 138 27.77 12.13 -1.53
N PRO A 139 28.60 11.06 -1.59
CA PRO A 139 29.35 10.61 -0.42
C PRO A 139 30.34 11.70 0.00
N ARG A 140 30.59 11.80 1.30
CA ARG A 140 31.61 12.74 1.82
C ARG A 140 32.99 12.24 1.42
N GLN A 141 33.82 13.13 0.92
CA GLN A 141 35.23 12.86 0.59
C GLN A 141 36.04 12.91 1.89
N PHE A 142 36.07 11.79 2.60
CA PHE A 142 36.81 11.65 3.85
C PHE A 142 37.53 10.30 3.86
N CYS A 143 38.86 10.33 3.92
CA CYS A 143 39.71 9.17 4.14
C CYS A 143 40.75 9.55 5.20
N ASN A 144 40.77 8.81 6.31
CA ASN A 144 41.80 8.91 7.32
C ASN A 144 42.53 7.55 7.36
N PRO A 145 43.78 7.44 6.87
CA PRO A 145 44.53 6.21 6.96
C PRO A 145 44.79 5.86 8.44
N VAL A 146 44.69 4.58 8.77
CA VAL A 146 45.09 4.10 10.10
C VAL A 146 46.60 4.06 10.13
N LEU A 147 47.20 4.85 11.02
CA LEU A 147 48.64 4.90 11.24
C LEU A 147 48.91 4.36 12.65
N ASP A 148 49.87 3.45 12.77
CA ASP A 148 50.31 2.90 14.07
C ASP A 148 51.35 3.83 14.70
N VAL A 149 50.92 5.06 14.97
CA VAL A 149 51.75 6.11 15.58
C VAL A 149 51.07 6.64 16.82
N GLU A 150 51.87 7.02 17.81
CA GLU A 150 51.36 7.64 19.02
C GLU A 150 50.59 8.93 18.69
N GLY A 151 49.38 9.06 19.24
CA GLY A 151 48.50 10.21 19.00
C GLY A 151 47.54 10.08 17.81
N TRP A 152 47.57 9.00 17.02
CA TRP A 152 46.54 8.78 16.00
C TRP A 152 45.15 8.64 16.64
N GLN A 153 44.20 9.43 16.16
CA GLN A 153 42.82 9.41 16.64
C GLN A 153 41.86 8.97 15.54
N ARG A 154 41.03 7.98 15.87
CA ARG A 154 39.90 7.60 15.01
C ARG A 154 38.81 8.66 15.02
N LEU A 155 38.00 8.67 13.97
CA LEU A 155 36.75 9.44 13.98
C LEU A 155 35.77 8.85 15.00
N ARG A 156 35.29 9.68 15.93
CA ARG A 156 34.27 9.29 16.90
C ARG A 156 32.92 9.00 16.23
N THR A 157 32.20 8.02 16.74
CA THR A 157 30.85 7.71 16.25
C THR A 157 29.85 8.77 16.69
N GLN A 158 28.71 8.90 15.99
CA GLN A 158 27.67 9.86 16.39
C GLN A 158 27.14 9.60 17.81
N ALA A 159 27.16 8.35 18.28
CA ALA A 159 26.74 8.00 19.64
C ALA A 159 27.74 8.51 20.68
N GLU A 160 29.05 8.26 20.46
CA GLU A 160 30.13 8.75 21.33
C GLU A 160 30.14 10.28 21.40
N ILE A 161 29.97 10.97 20.25
CA ILE A 161 29.90 12.43 20.19
C ILE A 161 28.71 12.95 21.00
N ARG A 162 27.53 12.32 20.87
CA ARG A 162 26.34 12.73 21.63
C ARG A 162 26.50 12.48 23.13
N GLN A 163 27.07 11.35 23.53
CA GLN A 163 27.34 11.05 24.94
C GLN A 163 28.33 12.05 25.55
N ALA A 164 29.42 12.35 24.84
CA ALA A 164 30.42 13.32 25.29
C ALA A 164 29.84 14.74 25.43
N LEU A 165 28.94 15.13 24.53
CA LEU A 165 28.25 16.43 24.57
C LEU A 165 26.95 16.41 25.39
N GLN A 166 26.61 15.27 26.02
CA GLN A 166 25.36 15.06 26.76
C GLN A 166 24.09 15.43 25.95
N LEU A 167 24.11 15.22 24.64
CA LEU A 167 22.98 15.51 23.76
C LEU A 167 22.03 14.32 23.64
N PRO A 168 20.71 14.51 23.82
CA PRO A 168 19.74 13.44 23.64
C PRO A 168 19.64 13.01 22.16
N THR A 169 19.20 11.77 21.94
CA THR A 169 18.93 11.29 20.58
C THR A 169 17.72 12.01 20.01
N PRO A 170 17.81 12.63 18.80
CA PRO A 170 16.70 13.39 18.24
C PRO A 170 15.57 12.45 17.79
N THR A 171 14.52 12.34 18.61
CA THR A 171 13.28 11.64 18.28
C THR A 171 12.20 12.65 17.91
N LYS A 172 11.63 12.54 16.71
CA LYS A 172 10.45 13.34 16.37
C LYS A 172 9.26 12.84 17.18
N PRO A 173 8.49 13.71 17.86
CA PRO A 173 7.27 13.31 18.54
C PRO A 173 6.32 12.65 17.50
N GLY A 174 5.85 11.43 17.80
CA GLY A 174 5.01 10.63 16.90
C GLY A 174 5.73 9.68 15.93
N SER A 175 7.08 9.69 15.88
CA SER A 175 7.88 8.76 15.05
C SER A 175 8.30 7.48 15.80
N HIS A 176 7.94 7.33 17.07
CA HIS A 176 8.34 6.17 17.86
C HIS A 176 7.61 4.90 17.36
N PRO A 177 8.34 3.79 17.07
CA PRO A 177 7.75 2.55 16.58
C PRO A 177 6.67 1.98 17.52
N ASP A 178 6.93 2.04 18.83
CA ASP A 178 6.13 1.29 19.81
C ASP A 178 4.83 1.99 20.24
N GLY A 179 4.76 3.32 20.17
CA GLY A 179 3.62 4.09 20.71
C GLY A 179 2.59 4.56 19.67
N GLY A 180 3.01 4.82 18.43
CA GLY A 180 2.14 5.48 17.44
C GLY A 180 1.29 4.51 16.63
N LEU A 181 1.88 3.44 16.10
CA LEU A 181 1.23 2.60 15.07
C LEU A 181 0.14 1.69 15.65
N ALA A 182 0.39 1.09 16.81
CA ALA A 182 -0.56 0.21 17.49
C ALA A 182 -1.77 0.99 18.04
N ALA A 183 -1.53 2.14 18.68
CA ALA A 183 -2.58 3.02 19.19
C ALA A 183 -3.50 3.57 18.07
N LEU A 184 -2.92 3.94 16.92
CA LEU A 184 -3.68 4.41 15.75
C LEU A 184 -4.51 3.30 15.07
N GLN A 185 -4.09 2.03 15.16
CA GLN A 185 -4.87 0.91 14.63
C GLN A 185 -6.05 0.55 15.53
N ALA A 186 -5.86 0.55 16.85
CA ALA A 186 -6.92 0.28 17.82
C ALA A 186 -8.05 1.33 17.80
N ALA A 187 -7.76 2.57 17.40
CA ALA A 187 -8.71 3.69 17.41
C ALA A 187 -9.67 3.78 16.20
N ARG A 188 -9.56 2.92 15.18
CA ARG A 188 -10.37 3.05 13.96
C ARG A 188 -11.80 2.56 14.18
N ARG A 189 -12.75 3.50 14.22
CA ARG A 189 -14.20 3.21 14.25
C ARG A 189 -14.68 2.61 12.92
N SER A 190 -15.68 1.74 12.98
CA SER A 190 -16.36 1.24 11.77
C SER A 190 -16.99 2.40 11.01
N LYS A 191 -16.70 2.49 9.70
CA LYS A 191 -17.24 3.55 8.85
C LYS A 191 -18.62 3.17 8.35
N GLU A 192 -19.64 3.84 8.86
CA GLU A 192 -21.00 3.77 8.32
C GLU A 192 -21.19 4.86 7.26
N PHE A 193 -21.74 4.49 6.10
CA PHE A 193 -22.00 5.42 5.01
C PHE A 193 -23.43 5.93 5.08
N ASN A 194 -23.62 7.19 4.70
CA ASN A 194 -24.95 7.77 4.58
C ASN A 194 -25.78 7.02 3.51
N PRO A 195 -27.10 6.88 3.72
CA PRO A 195 -27.98 6.27 2.72
C PRO A 195 -28.02 7.09 1.42
N ILE A 196 -28.26 6.41 0.30
CA ILE A 196 -28.31 7.03 -1.03
C ILE A 196 -29.51 7.99 -1.10
N ARG A 197 -29.24 9.26 -1.41
CA ARG A 197 -30.29 10.28 -1.60
C ARG A 197 -30.54 10.51 -3.09
N VAL A 198 -31.72 10.08 -3.57
CA VAL A 198 -32.12 10.27 -4.96
C VAL A 198 -32.72 11.68 -5.17
N PRO A 199 -32.34 12.42 -6.22
CA PRO A 199 -32.95 13.71 -6.54
C PRO A 199 -34.45 13.60 -6.81
N LYS A 200 -35.26 14.55 -6.31
CA LYS A 200 -36.73 14.53 -6.44
C LYS A 200 -37.20 14.52 -7.90
N GLN A 201 -36.52 15.27 -8.77
CA GLN A 201 -36.83 15.31 -10.20
C GLN A 201 -36.66 13.95 -10.87
N LEU A 202 -35.64 13.19 -10.46
CA LEU A 202 -35.41 11.84 -10.96
C LEU A 202 -36.49 10.89 -10.44
N MET A 203 -36.87 11.01 -9.16
CA MET A 203 -37.93 10.19 -8.57
C MET A 203 -39.28 10.32 -9.28
N LEU A 204 -39.60 11.50 -9.81
CA LEU A 204 -40.83 11.74 -10.57
C LEU A 204 -40.80 11.09 -11.96
N LYS A 205 -39.62 11.06 -12.61
CA LYS A 205 -39.42 10.49 -13.94
C LYS A 205 -39.23 8.97 -13.94
N LEU A 206 -39.00 8.35 -12.77
CA LEU A 206 -38.83 6.90 -12.67
C LEU A 206 -40.12 6.17 -13.07
N PRO A 207 -40.01 5.05 -13.82
CA PRO A 207 -41.17 4.22 -14.12
C PRO A 207 -41.77 3.66 -12.83
N PHE A 208 -43.09 3.40 -12.85
CA PHE A 208 -43.87 3.08 -11.65
C PHE A 208 -43.26 1.96 -10.79
N HIS A 209 -42.76 0.89 -11.40
CA HIS A 209 -42.15 -0.24 -10.70
C HIS A 209 -40.83 0.11 -9.98
N ALA A 210 -40.10 1.12 -10.46
CA ALA A 210 -38.81 1.56 -9.92
C ALA A 210 -38.94 2.77 -8.98
N ARG A 211 -40.14 3.39 -8.90
CA ARG A 211 -40.39 4.46 -7.94
C ARG A 211 -40.22 3.91 -6.54
N THR A 212 -39.27 4.48 -5.80
CA THR A 212 -39.10 4.14 -4.40
C THR A 212 -40.42 4.41 -3.69
N LYS A 213 -40.96 3.40 -3.00
CA LYS A 213 -42.09 3.61 -2.10
C LYS A 213 -41.63 4.66 -1.09
N LEU A 214 -42.19 5.86 -1.17
CA LEU A 214 -41.96 6.89 -0.17
C LEU A 214 -42.48 6.31 1.14
N GLN A 215 -41.58 5.79 1.97
CA GLN A 215 -41.89 5.50 3.37
C GLN A 215 -42.51 6.77 3.92
N HIS A 216 -43.73 6.67 4.45
CA HIS A 216 -44.58 7.78 4.84
C HIS A 216 -43.87 8.78 5.76
N SER A 217 -43.10 9.69 5.17
CA SER A 217 -42.82 11.02 5.72
C SER A 217 -44.12 11.82 5.89
N THR A 218 -45.20 11.30 5.31
CA THR A 218 -46.56 11.81 5.30
C THR A 218 -47.45 11.26 6.42
N SER A 219 -46.94 10.50 7.40
CA SER A 219 -47.73 10.20 8.60
C SER A 219 -48.07 11.52 9.30
N LYS A 220 -49.34 11.75 9.64
CA LYS A 220 -49.84 12.96 10.34
C LYS A 220 -48.91 13.39 11.50
N LEU A 221 -48.44 12.41 12.28
CA LEU A 221 -47.38 12.53 13.30
C LEU A 221 -46.12 13.31 12.90
N ARG A 222 -45.55 13.09 11.71
CA ARG A 222 -44.30 13.75 11.31
C ARG A 222 -44.49 15.22 10.93
N LYS A 223 -45.75 15.65 10.70
CA LYS A 223 -46.12 17.05 10.41
C LYS A 223 -46.47 17.84 11.67
N LEU A 224 -46.96 17.15 12.70
CA LEU A 224 -47.26 17.74 14.00
C LEU A 224 -45.96 18.07 14.74
N LYS A 225 -45.94 19.19 15.48
CA LYS A 225 -44.81 19.62 16.33
C LYS A 225 -45.35 20.07 17.69
N GLY A 226 -44.52 19.96 18.72
CA GLY A 226 -44.88 20.40 20.07
C GLY A 226 -46.04 19.58 20.65
N LYS A 227 -46.93 20.24 21.40
CA LYS A 227 -47.99 19.60 22.19
C LYS A 227 -48.94 18.72 21.37
N ALA A 228 -49.28 19.12 20.15
CA ALA A 228 -50.17 18.35 19.27
C ALA A 228 -49.56 17.00 18.83
N LEU A 229 -48.23 16.88 18.80
CA LEU A 229 -47.54 15.62 18.53
C LEU A 229 -47.53 14.72 19.77
N GLU A 230 -47.31 15.31 20.94
CA GLU A 230 -47.31 14.60 22.22
C GLU A 230 -48.69 14.03 22.54
N GLU A 231 -49.75 14.81 22.37
CA GLU A 231 -51.13 14.34 22.51
C GLU A 231 -51.44 13.18 21.55
N GLU A 232 -51.12 13.29 20.25
CA GLU A 232 -51.39 12.21 19.30
C GLU A 232 -50.56 10.94 19.60
N LEU A 233 -49.36 11.10 20.16
CA LEU A 233 -48.52 10.00 20.62
C LEU A 233 -49.06 9.35 21.89
N ASP A 234 -49.54 10.15 22.85
CA ASP A 234 -50.09 9.67 24.11
C ASP A 234 -51.42 8.95 23.90
N LEU A 235 -52.27 9.43 22.98
CA LEU A 235 -53.49 8.73 22.54
C LEU A 235 -53.21 7.36 21.90
N ARG A 236 -52.06 7.19 21.25
CA ARG A 236 -51.66 5.93 20.60
C ARG A 236 -50.87 5.00 21.51
N LYS A 237 -50.37 5.49 22.65
CA LYS A 237 -49.61 4.67 23.60
C LYS A 237 -50.57 3.71 24.30
N PRO A 238 -50.39 2.38 24.16
CA PRO A 238 -51.14 1.46 24.98
C PRO A 238 -50.79 1.68 26.46
N LEU A 239 -51.79 1.62 27.34
CA LEU A 239 -51.61 1.65 28.79
C LEU A 239 -50.99 0.32 29.23
N VAL A 240 -49.66 0.26 29.17
CA VAL A 240 -48.88 -0.95 29.53
C VAL A 240 -48.42 -0.85 30.98
N SER A 241 -48.63 -1.91 31.76
CA SER A 241 -48.17 -2.05 33.14
C SER A 241 -46.65 -1.86 33.25
N ALA A 242 -46.17 -1.36 34.39
CA ALA A 242 -44.75 -1.20 34.66
C ALA A 242 -43.98 -2.54 34.60
N TYR A 243 -44.64 -3.66 34.91
CA TYR A 243 -44.05 -5.00 34.75
C TYR A 243 -43.84 -5.34 33.27
N ASP A 244 -44.88 -5.18 32.44
CA ASP A 244 -44.82 -5.49 31.01
C ASP A 244 -43.80 -4.62 30.27
N ARG A 245 -43.61 -3.36 30.68
CA ARG A 245 -42.52 -2.52 30.15
C ARG A 245 -41.13 -3.09 30.49
N ARG A 246 -40.94 -3.60 31.71
CA ARG A 246 -39.68 -4.25 32.12
C ARG A 246 -39.43 -5.53 31.32
N VAL A 247 -40.47 -6.33 31.11
CA VAL A 247 -40.42 -7.56 30.29
C VAL A 247 -40.11 -7.21 28.83
N ALA A 248 -40.77 -6.21 28.25
CA ALA A 248 -40.51 -5.76 26.89
C ALA A 248 -39.07 -5.24 26.71
N ALA A 249 -38.56 -4.46 27.66
CA ALA A 249 -37.18 -3.99 27.65
C ALA A 249 -36.18 -5.16 27.76
N LEU A 250 -36.46 -6.16 28.59
CA LEU A 250 -35.65 -7.38 28.68
C LEU A 250 -35.65 -8.15 27.36
N LEU A 251 -36.81 -8.36 26.75
CA LEU A 251 -36.94 -9.04 25.46
C LEU A 251 -36.19 -8.30 24.34
N GLN A 252 -36.27 -6.97 24.29
CA GLN A 252 -35.50 -6.15 23.35
C GLN A 252 -33.98 -6.36 23.53
N ARG A 253 -33.48 -6.36 24.77
CA ARG A 253 -32.07 -6.62 25.08
C ARG A 253 -31.65 -8.03 24.67
N LEU A 254 -32.48 -9.03 24.93
CA LEU A 254 -32.20 -10.42 24.52
C LEU A 254 -32.17 -10.55 23.00
N GLN A 255 -33.07 -9.87 22.29
CA GLN A 255 -33.13 -9.88 20.83
C GLN A 255 -31.93 -9.16 20.20
N THR A 256 -31.47 -8.03 20.75
CA THR A 256 -30.26 -7.37 20.26
C THR A 256 -29.02 -8.23 20.46
N ILE A 257 -28.88 -8.90 21.61
CA ILE A 257 -27.79 -9.85 21.87
C ILE A 257 -27.85 -11.03 20.89
N LYS A 258 -29.04 -11.60 20.66
CA LYS A 258 -29.24 -12.70 19.71
C LYS A 258 -28.85 -12.27 18.29
N ASN A 259 -29.31 -11.11 17.84
CA ASN A 259 -28.99 -10.58 16.51
C ASN A 259 -27.49 -10.35 16.35
N ALA A 260 -26.83 -9.74 17.34
CA ALA A 260 -25.38 -9.54 17.31
C ALA A 260 -24.59 -10.86 17.26
N ARG A 261 -25.02 -11.89 18.01
CA ARG A 261 -24.42 -13.24 17.95
C ARG A 261 -24.61 -13.89 16.58
N VAL A 262 -25.80 -13.78 16.00
CA VAL A 262 -26.11 -14.33 14.67
C VAL A 262 -25.29 -13.64 13.59
N GLU A 263 -25.17 -12.31 13.60
CA GLU A 263 -24.35 -11.57 12.63
C GLU A 263 -22.87 -11.93 12.76
N ARG A 264 -22.30 -11.99 13.98
CA ARG A 264 -20.93 -12.51 14.18
C ARG A 264 -20.73 -13.91 13.61
N ARG A 265 -21.70 -14.82 13.83
CA ARG A 265 -21.63 -16.18 13.29
C ARG A 265 -21.67 -16.19 11.75
N LYS A 266 -22.51 -15.36 11.14
CA LYS A 266 -22.58 -15.19 9.68
C LYS A 266 -21.27 -14.64 9.11
N GLU A 267 -20.67 -13.64 9.76
CA GLU A 267 -19.37 -13.07 9.35
C GLU A 267 -18.26 -14.12 9.40
N GLN A 268 -18.15 -14.88 10.49
CA GLN A 268 -17.19 -15.98 10.61
C GLN A 268 -17.41 -17.06 9.55
N GLN A 269 -18.68 -17.42 9.27
CA GLN A 269 -18.99 -18.37 8.21
C GLN A 269 -18.63 -17.83 6.82
N LYS A 270 -18.90 -16.55 6.52
CA LYS A 270 -18.48 -15.89 5.28
C LYS A 270 -16.96 -15.94 5.12
N GLU A 271 -16.21 -15.64 6.18
CA GLU A 271 -14.75 -15.69 6.16
C GLU A 271 -14.22 -17.11 5.90
N LYS A 272 -14.78 -18.12 6.57
CA LYS A 272 -14.44 -19.54 6.33
C LYS A 272 -14.77 -19.96 4.90
N ARG A 273 -15.95 -19.60 4.37
CA ARG A 273 -16.34 -19.89 2.98
C ARG A 273 -15.40 -19.24 1.98
N LEU A 274 -14.99 -17.99 2.22
CA LEU A 274 -14.00 -17.30 1.37
C LEU A 274 -12.64 -17.99 1.39
N LYS A 275 -12.17 -18.46 2.55
CA LYS A 275 -10.91 -19.23 2.67
C LYS A 275 -10.98 -20.54 1.90
N VAL A 276 -12.07 -21.30 2.05
CA VAL A 276 -12.30 -22.55 1.32
C VAL A 276 -12.41 -22.31 -0.18
N ALA A 277 -13.16 -21.29 -0.61
CA ALA A 277 -13.28 -20.93 -2.03
C ALA A 277 -11.92 -20.55 -2.65
N LYS A 278 -11.09 -19.78 -1.93
CA LYS A 278 -9.72 -19.46 -2.38
C LYS A 278 -8.83 -20.71 -2.49
N ALA A 279 -8.92 -21.64 -1.55
CA ALA A 279 -8.16 -22.89 -1.60
C ALA A 279 -8.64 -23.81 -2.73
N ALA A 280 -9.95 -23.90 -2.95
CA ALA A 280 -10.55 -24.65 -4.05
C ALA A 280 -10.14 -24.07 -5.41
N ALA A 281 -10.22 -22.75 -5.59
CA ALA A 281 -9.78 -22.07 -6.82
C ALA A 281 -8.30 -22.32 -7.12
N LYS A 282 -7.42 -22.28 -6.11
CA LYS A 282 -5.99 -22.64 -6.30
C LYS A 282 -5.79 -24.08 -6.76
N LYS A 283 -6.53 -25.03 -6.16
CA LYS A 283 -6.47 -26.45 -6.55
C LYS A 283 -7.02 -26.67 -7.96
N GLU A 284 -8.08 -25.96 -8.33
CA GLU A 284 -8.66 -26.02 -9.67
C GLU A 284 -7.70 -25.44 -10.72
N GLU A 285 -7.04 -24.32 -10.43
CA GLU A 285 -6.00 -23.74 -11.28
C GLU A 285 -4.83 -24.72 -11.46
N GLU A 286 -4.37 -25.38 -10.39
CA GLU A 286 -3.31 -26.39 -10.47
C GLU A 286 -3.74 -27.60 -11.31
N ARG A 287 -4.99 -28.07 -11.16
CA ARG A 287 -5.56 -29.15 -11.97
C ARG A 287 -5.65 -28.75 -13.44
N ALA A 288 -6.09 -27.53 -13.75
CA ALA A 288 -6.15 -27.01 -15.11
C ALA A 288 -4.74 -26.89 -15.74
N ARG A 289 -3.74 -26.42 -14.97
CA ARG A 289 -2.33 -26.41 -15.39
C ARG A 289 -1.82 -27.82 -15.72
N LYS A 290 -2.09 -28.80 -14.86
CA LYS A 290 -1.72 -30.21 -15.11
C LYS A 290 -2.42 -30.77 -16.35
N GLN A 291 -3.71 -30.51 -16.53
CA GLN A 291 -4.45 -30.98 -17.71
C GLN A 291 -3.93 -30.38 -19.01
N THR A 292 -3.63 -29.07 -19.02
CA THR A 292 -3.04 -28.41 -20.21
C THR A 292 -1.65 -28.94 -20.53
N GLU A 293 -0.81 -29.19 -19.52
CA GLU A 293 0.50 -29.81 -19.71
C GLU A 293 0.40 -31.25 -20.23
N MET A 294 -0.49 -32.06 -19.66
CA MET A 294 -0.77 -33.42 -20.13
C MET A 294 -1.27 -33.43 -21.58
N ARG A 295 -2.16 -32.48 -21.94
CA ARG A 295 -2.65 -32.32 -23.30
C ARG A 295 -1.53 -31.94 -24.26
N LYS A 296 -0.65 -31.00 -23.90
CA LYS A 296 0.56 -30.66 -24.69
C LYS A 296 1.48 -31.86 -24.87
N ARG A 297 1.78 -32.61 -23.79
CA ARG A 297 2.61 -33.83 -23.85
C ARG A 297 1.99 -34.89 -24.76
N ARG A 298 0.66 -35.07 -24.74
CA ARG A 298 -0.05 -35.99 -25.62
C ARG A 298 0.11 -35.60 -27.09
N TYR A 299 -0.11 -34.33 -27.45
CA TYR A 299 0.07 -33.86 -28.82
C TYR A 299 1.52 -33.95 -29.31
N VAL A 300 2.52 -33.65 -28.46
CA VAL A 300 3.94 -33.82 -28.83
C VAL A 300 4.26 -35.28 -29.12
N LYS A 301 3.77 -36.22 -28.32
CA LYS A 301 3.95 -37.66 -28.57
C LYS A 301 3.28 -38.08 -29.88
N GLN A 302 2.04 -37.66 -30.13
CA GLN A 302 1.33 -37.94 -31.38
C GLN A 302 2.08 -37.37 -32.60
N GLY A 303 2.54 -36.11 -32.54
CA GLY A 303 3.31 -35.51 -33.62
C GLY A 303 4.65 -36.22 -33.89
N LYS A 304 5.34 -36.73 -32.85
CA LYS A 304 6.54 -37.56 -33.02
C LYS A 304 6.24 -38.90 -33.68
N ILE A 305 5.13 -39.55 -33.31
CA ILE A 305 4.68 -40.81 -33.93
C ILE A 305 4.33 -40.56 -35.39
N GLU A 306 3.58 -39.49 -35.70
CA GLU A 306 3.20 -39.11 -37.06
C GLU A 306 4.43 -38.79 -37.92
N LEU A 307 5.39 -38.02 -37.40
CA LEU A 307 6.68 -37.78 -38.05
C LEU A 307 7.45 -39.09 -38.30
N GLY A 308 7.44 -40.01 -37.34
CA GLY A 308 8.05 -41.33 -37.47
C GLY A 308 7.39 -42.18 -38.56
N MET A 309 6.05 -42.20 -38.62
CA MET A 309 5.30 -42.87 -39.69
C MET A 309 5.58 -42.22 -41.04
N ARG A 310 5.58 -40.89 -41.11
CA ARG A 310 5.88 -40.13 -42.34
C ARG A 310 7.32 -40.36 -42.83
N LYS A 311 8.28 -40.55 -41.93
CA LYS A 311 9.66 -40.93 -42.26
C LYS A 311 9.75 -42.38 -42.76
N LYS A 312 9.02 -43.32 -42.15
CA LYS A 312 8.90 -44.71 -42.65
C LYS A 312 8.28 -44.78 -44.04
N MET A 313 7.20 -44.03 -44.28
CA MET A 313 6.57 -43.94 -45.61
C MET A 313 7.52 -43.38 -46.68
N ARG A 314 8.43 -42.45 -46.32
CA ARG A 314 9.48 -41.95 -47.24
C ARG A 314 10.60 -42.96 -47.50
N LEU A 315 10.91 -43.85 -46.56
CA LEU A 315 11.94 -44.90 -46.70
C LEU A 315 11.44 -46.18 -47.39
N GLY A 316 10.12 -46.44 -47.38
CA GLY A 316 9.51 -47.55 -48.12
C GLY A 316 9.38 -47.34 -49.64
N SER A 317 9.73 -46.15 -50.14
CA SER A 317 9.71 -45.81 -51.57
C SER A 317 11.05 -46.07 -52.28
N SER A 318 12.06 -46.63 -51.60
CA SER A 318 13.39 -46.86 -52.16
C SER A 318 13.89 -48.29 -51.94
N GLY A 319 13.22 -49.29 -52.52
CA GLY A 319 13.78 -50.65 -52.58
C GLY A 319 12.80 -51.78 -52.93
N LYS A 320 12.53 -51.96 -54.23
CA LYS A 320 12.54 -53.23 -55.00
C LYS A 320 11.78 -53.04 -56.33
N GLY A 321 12.52 -52.67 -57.37
CA GLY A 321 12.14 -52.99 -58.75
C GLY A 321 12.83 -54.30 -59.10
N ASP A 322 12.07 -55.39 -59.13
CA ASP A 322 12.52 -56.65 -59.72
C ASP A 322 12.48 -56.53 -61.25
N ARG A 323 13.56 -57.00 -61.86
CA ARG A 323 13.77 -57.15 -63.30
C ARG A 323 12.82 -58.24 -63.83
N ASN A 324 12.14 -57.96 -64.93
CA ASN A 324 11.74 -58.98 -65.90
C ASN A 324 12.22 -58.50 -67.28
N GLU A 325 13.15 -59.28 -67.84
CA GLU A 325 13.43 -59.38 -69.26
C GLU A 325 12.23 -60.05 -69.92
N ASP A 326 11.73 -59.48 -71.02
CA ASP A 326 11.30 -60.16 -72.25
C ASP A 326 10.90 -59.10 -73.29
N ASP A 327 11.42 -59.30 -74.51
CA ASP A 327 11.35 -58.54 -75.78
C ASP A 327 12.28 -57.31 -76.00
#